data_AF-A0A399IE74-F1
#
_entry.id   AF-A0A399IE74-F1
#
_cell.length_a   1.000
_cell.length_b   1.000
_cell.length_c   1.000
_cell.angle_alpha   90.00
_cell.angle_beta   90.00
_cell.angle_gamma   90.00
#
_symmetry.space_group_name_H-M   'P 1'
#
loop_
_entity.id
_entity.type
_entity.pdbx_description
1 polymer ?
#
loop_
_entity_poly.entity_id
_entity_poly.type
_entity_poly.pdbx_seq_one_letter_code
_entity_poly.pdbx_strand_id
1 'polypeptide(L)' 'MSNPAATSMDRTLARLCELCPVCRSARHSQKGLAFAIVKNVEEGICPFCKAYERVHGKKAHEAGD' A
#
# COMPACT_ATOMS: atom_id res chain seq x y z
N MET A 1 -11.91 21.54 0.22
CA MET A 1 -11.60 20.16 -0.22
C MET A 1 -10.10 20.10 -0.50
N SER A 2 -9.31 19.75 0.51
CA SER A 2 -7.86 19.61 0.35
C SER A 2 -7.57 18.13 0.46
N ASN A 3 -7.46 17.43 -0.66
CA ASN A 3 -6.78 16.15 -0.65
C ASN A 3 -5.35 16.48 -0.19
N PRO A 4 -4.89 16.05 1.00
CA PRO A 4 -3.58 16.48 1.48
C PRO A 4 -2.56 15.96 0.46
N ALA A 5 -1.96 16.87 -0.29
CA ALA A 5 -0.92 16.55 -1.25
C ALA A 5 0.10 15.68 -0.52
N ALA A 6 0.33 14.46 -1.01
CA ALA A 6 1.15 13.47 -0.33
C ALA A 6 2.48 14.09 0.15
N THR A 7 2.72 14.03 1.46
CA THR A 7 3.85 14.68 2.10
C THR A 7 5.16 13.97 1.76
N SER A 8 6.29 14.59 2.07
CA SER A 8 7.60 13.92 1.96
C SER A 8 7.68 12.64 2.79
N MET A 9 7.04 12.61 3.96
CA MET A 9 6.91 11.41 4.79
C MET A 9 6.07 10.33 4.11
N ASP A 10 4.92 10.68 3.51
CA ASP A 10 4.07 9.72 2.80
C ASP A 10 4.87 9.07 1.65
N ARG A 11 5.69 9.83 0.91
CA ARG A 11 6.55 9.28 -0.15
C ARG A 11 7.58 8.29 0.37
N THR A 12 8.21 8.57 1.50
CA THR A 12 9.17 7.64 2.13
C THR A 12 8.48 6.37 2.61
N LEU A 13 7.31 6.51 3.26
CA LEU A 13 6.50 5.37 3.72
C LEU A 13 5.98 4.53 2.55
N ALA A 14 5.58 5.17 1.44
CA ALA A 14 5.19 4.48 0.22
C ALA A 14 6.34 3.65 -0.36
N ARG A 15 7.57 4.21 -0.41
CA ARG A 15 8.76 3.45 -0.82
C ARG A 15 9.03 2.24 0.08
N LEU A 16 8.81 2.38 1.39
CA LEU A 16 8.91 1.25 2.32
C LEU A 16 7.81 0.21 2.07
N CYS A 17 6.60 0.64 1.71
CA CYS A 17 5.52 -0.27 1.33
C CYS A 17 5.89 -1.12 0.10
N GLU A 18 6.59 -0.55 -0.88
CA GLU A 18 7.08 -1.28 -2.06
C GLU A 18 8.12 -2.35 -1.71
N LEU A 19 8.90 -2.13 -0.65
CA LEU A 19 9.90 -3.06 -0.13
C LEU A 19 9.30 -4.08 0.86
N CYS A 20 8.06 -3.89 1.31
CA CYS A 20 7.42 -4.79 2.25
C CYS A 20 7.20 -6.17 1.60
N PRO A 21 7.76 -7.26 2.13
CA PRO A 21 7.66 -8.59 1.51
C PRO A 21 6.21 -9.08 1.42
N VAL A 22 5.37 -8.70 2.39
CA VAL A 22 3.94 -9.03 2.40
C VAL A 22 3.19 -8.29 1.29
N CYS A 23 3.35 -6.96 1.19
CA CYS A 23 2.69 -6.17 0.15
C CYS A 23 3.20 -6.53 -1.25
N ARG A 24 4.52 -6.77 -1.40
CA ARG A 24 5.14 -7.21 -2.65
C ARG A 24 4.61 -8.58 -3.09
N SER A 25 4.54 -9.54 -2.18
CA SER A 25 4.00 -10.87 -2.46
C SER A 25 2.50 -10.82 -2.79
N ALA A 26 1.74 -10.03 -2.04
CA ALA A 26 0.31 -9.79 -2.29
C ALA A 26 0.06 -9.18 -3.67
N ARG A 27 0.84 -8.16 -4.06
CA ARG A 27 0.77 -7.51 -5.38
C ARG A 27 1.14 -8.45 -6.52
N HIS A 28 2.18 -9.25 -6.35
CA HIS A 28 2.67 -10.16 -7.39
C HIS A 28 1.74 -11.36 -7.59
N SER A 29 1.25 -11.96 -6.50
CA SER A 29 0.47 -13.20 -6.59
C SER A 29 -1.03 -12.94 -6.74
N GLN A 30 -1.53 -11.81 -6.21
CA GLN A 30 -2.96 -11.45 -6.09
C GLN A 30 -3.86 -12.58 -5.54
N LYS A 31 -3.27 -13.56 -4.85
CA LYS A 31 -3.93 -14.75 -4.32
C LYS A 31 -3.19 -15.26 -3.08
N GLY A 32 -3.91 -16.01 -2.24
CA GLY A 32 -3.36 -16.63 -1.04
C GLY A 32 -3.38 -15.75 0.21
N LEU A 33 -2.76 -16.25 1.27
CA LEU A 33 -2.84 -15.67 2.62
C LEU A 33 -2.27 -14.24 2.69
N ALA A 34 -1.16 -13.95 1.99
CA ALA A 34 -0.59 -12.60 1.95
C ALA A 34 -1.57 -11.59 1.33
N PHE A 35 -2.22 -11.94 0.22
CA PHE A 35 -3.24 -11.11 -0.40
C PHE A 35 -4.45 -10.92 0.54
N ALA A 36 -4.92 -11.98 1.19
CA ALA A 36 -6.01 -11.89 2.15
C ALA A 36 -5.67 -10.99 3.34
N ILE A 37 -4.44 -11.06 3.87
CA ILE A 37 -3.98 -10.17 4.94
C ILE A 37 -3.98 -8.72 4.47
N VAL A 38 -3.32 -8.40 3.35
CA VAL A 38 -3.21 -7.00 2.89
C VAL A 38 -4.58 -6.44 2.47
N LYS A 39 -5.47 -7.28 1.96
CA LYS A 39 -6.86 -6.93 1.66
C LYS A 39 -7.67 -6.58 2.92
N ASN A 40 -7.42 -7.25 4.05
CA ASN A 40 -8.09 -6.98 5.32
C ASN A 40 -7.36 -5.94 6.20
N VAL A 41 -6.07 -5.70 5.96
CA VAL A 41 -5.21 -4.73 6.68
C VAL A 41 -5.39 -3.30 6.14
N GLU A 42 -6.55 -2.98 5.58
CA GLU A 42 -6.83 -1.67 4.98
C GLU A 42 -6.37 -0.50 5.87
N GLU A 43 -5.92 0.55 5.18
CA GLU A 43 -5.52 1.94 5.54
C GLU A 43 -5.67 2.49 6.97
N GLY A 44 -6.50 1.90 7.84
CA GLY A 44 -6.51 2.12 9.28
C GLY A 44 -5.40 1.40 10.05
N ILE A 45 -4.90 0.25 9.56
CA ILE A 45 -3.97 -0.61 10.34
C ILE A 45 -2.51 -0.38 9.94
N CYS A 46 -2.20 -0.36 8.65
CA CYS A 46 -0.82 -0.23 8.18
C CYS A 46 -0.53 1.20 7.68
N PRO A 47 0.36 1.95 8.34
CA PRO A 47 0.71 3.31 7.90
C PRO A 47 1.40 3.32 6.52
N PHE A 48 2.12 2.26 6.16
CA PHE A 48 2.77 2.14 4.85
C PHE A 48 1.76 1.96 3.71
N CYS A 49 0.75 1.09 3.88
CA CYS A 49 -0.31 0.91 2.89
C CYS A 49 -1.11 2.20 2.68
N LYS A 50 -1.41 2.92 3.76
CA LYS A 50 -2.11 4.20 3.70
C LYS A 50 -1.31 5.27 2.96
N ALA A 51 -0.01 5.35 3.24
CA ALA A 51 0.89 6.27 2.55
C ALA A 51 1.03 5.91 1.07
N TYR A 52 1.14 4.61 0.75
CA TYR A 52 1.19 4.11 -0.63
C TYR A 52 -0.07 4.51 -1.40
N GLU A 53 -1.25 4.35 -0.81
CA GLU A 53 -2.52 4.75 -1.42
C GLU A 53 -2.61 6.27 -1.65
N ARG A 54 -2.17 7.08 -0.69
CA ARG A 54 -2.12 8.54 -0.84
C ARG A 54 -1.16 9.00 -1.94
N VAL A 55 -0.04 8.30 -2.12
CA VAL A 55 1.01 8.65 -3.09
C VAL A 55 0.67 8.14 -4.49
N HIS A 56 0.20 6.90 -4.60
CA HIS A 56 -0.02 6.23 -5.88
C HIS A 56 -1.49 6.23 -6.34
N GLY A 57 -2.44 6.57 -5.47
CA GLY A 57 -3.88 6.56 -5.78
C GLY A 57 -4.47 5.15 -5.93
N LYS A 58 -3.75 4.10 -5.48
CA LYS A 58 -4.17 2.70 -5.56
C LYS A 58 -3.73 1.91 -4.32
N LYS A 59 -4.45 0.85 -3.98
CA LYS A 59 -4.16 0.00 -2.83
C LYS A 59 -2.83 -0.73 -3.02
N ALA A 60 -2.13 -0.99 -1.91
CA ALA A 60 -0.82 -1.64 -1.93
C ALA A 60 -0.82 -3.04 -2.58
N HIS A 61 -1.95 -3.76 -2.52
CA HIS A 61 -2.15 -5.11 -3.05
C HIS A 61 -2.65 -5.16 -4.51
N GLU A 62 -3.01 -4.02 -5.11
CA GLU A 62 -3.40 -3.98 -6.51
C GLU A 62 -2.17 -4.18 -7.40
N ALA A 63 -2.23 -5.16 -8.29
CA ALA A 63 -1.22 -5.29 -9.35
C ALA A 63 -1.28 -4.02 -10.21
N GLY A 64 -0.11 -3.44 -10.51
CA GLY A 64 -0.04 -2.51 -11.62
C GLY A 64 -0.23 -3.30 -12.90
N ASP A 65 -1.08 -2.77 -13.79
CA ASP A 65 -1.17 -3.18 -15.20
C ASP A 65 0.22 -3.16 -15.85
#